data_AF-A0AAI9TCN7-F1
#
_entry.id   AF-A0AAI9TCN7-F1
#
_cell.length_a   1.000
_cell.length_b   1.000
_cell.length_c   1.000
_cell.angle_alpha   90.00
_cell.angle_beta   90.00
_cell.angle_gamma   90.00
#
_symmetry.space_group_name_H-M   'P 1'
#
loop_
_entity.id
_entity.type
_entity.pdbx_description
1 polymer ?
#
loop_
_entity_poly.entity_id
_entity_poly.type
_entity_poly.pdbx_seq_one_letter_code
_entity_poly.pdbx_strand_id
1 'polypeptide(L)'
;MPGRPTENNSDTVKYHGVDDFLDVARQQYDSLQQLKTNQQIPKFRSVAEKEFDILSADDTRPCKFVKLQYHLRTELLLVKVTRGWDHENLIFLVQKLIDKQLIAMDVGLQCLTLGFPRNELGDWIKEPDACWARPINQLV
;
A
#
# COMPACT_ATOMS: atom_id res chain seq x y z
N MET A 1 25.79 9.48 20.29
CA MET A 1 24.53 8.72 20.16
C MET A 1 23.42 9.69 19.77
N PRO A 2 23.11 9.88 18.47
CA PRO A 2 21.98 10.74 18.10
C PRO A 2 20.69 9.97 18.36
N GLY A 3 19.82 10.54 19.19
CA GLY A 3 18.52 9.97 19.55
C GLY A 3 17.63 9.77 18.33
N ARG A 4 16.86 8.67 18.32
CA ARG A 4 15.76 8.48 17.36
C ARG A 4 14.83 9.69 17.45
N PRO A 5 14.41 10.28 16.32
CA PRO A 5 13.31 11.23 16.36
C PRO A 5 12.06 10.45 16.79
N THR A 6 11.54 10.79 17.96
CA THR A 6 10.20 10.44 18.39
C THR A 6 9.23 10.93 17.32
N GLU A 7 8.54 10.01 16.65
CA GLU A 7 7.47 10.34 15.71
C GLU A 7 6.43 11.19 16.45
N ASN A 8 6.26 12.43 16.00
CA ASN A 8 5.25 13.34 16.54
C ASN A 8 3.86 12.72 16.35
N ASN A 9 3.16 12.52 17.47
CA ASN A 9 1.77 12.01 17.54
C ASN A 9 0.71 12.99 16.98
N SER A 10 1.09 14.06 16.27
CA SER A 10 0.17 15.09 15.78
C SER A 10 -0.53 14.74 14.46
N ASP A 11 -0.04 13.76 13.70
CA ASP A 11 -0.48 13.52 12.31
C ASP A 11 -1.33 12.24 12.17
N THR A 12 -1.89 11.74 13.27
CA THR A 12 -2.71 10.51 13.30
C THR A 12 -4.20 10.81 13.44
N VAL A 13 -4.98 10.31 12.50
CA VAL A 13 -6.45 10.37 12.49
C VAL A 13 -6.98 9.19 13.31
N LYS A 14 -7.99 9.42 14.16
CA LYS A 14 -8.67 8.31 14.84
C LYS A 14 -9.65 7.68 13.87
N TYR A 15 -9.60 6.37 13.71
CA TYR A 15 -10.56 5.66 12.86
C TYR A 15 -11.93 5.57 13.54
N HIS A 16 -12.99 5.97 12.83
CA HIS A 16 -14.37 5.89 13.31
C HIS A 16 -15.26 4.93 12.51
N GLY A 17 -14.73 4.34 11.44
CA GLY A 17 -15.46 3.42 10.57
C GLY A 17 -15.10 3.61 9.10
N VAL A 18 -15.64 2.75 8.25
CA VAL A 18 -15.33 2.74 6.81
C VAL A 18 -15.74 4.04 6.12
N ASP A 19 -16.89 4.62 6.46
CA ASP A 19 -17.38 5.85 5.84
C ASP A 19 -16.47 7.05 6.17
N ASP A 20 -16.09 7.20 7.44
CA ASP A 20 -15.14 8.24 7.89
C ASP A 20 -13.77 8.08 7.22
N PHE A 21 -13.29 6.84 7.12
CA PHE A 21 -12.07 6.54 6.37
C PHE A 21 -12.16 6.98 4.91
N LEU A 22 -13.28 6.72 4.23
CA LEU A 22 -13.47 7.08 2.83
C LEU A 22 -13.47 8.59 2.64
N ASP A 23 -14.13 9.33 3.53
CA ASP A 23 -14.18 10.79 3.47
C ASP A 23 -12.78 11.39 3.64
N VAL A 24 -12.01 10.92 4.62
CA VAL A 24 -10.62 11.35 4.82
C VAL A 24 -9.74 10.99 3.62
N ALA A 25 -9.86 9.77 3.08
CA ALA A 25 -9.08 9.33 1.93
C ALA A 25 -9.39 10.17 0.67
N ARG A 26 -10.66 10.48 0.41
CA ARG A 26 -11.10 11.34 -0.71
C ARG A 26 -10.66 12.78 -0.52
N GLN A 27 -10.83 13.34 0.67
CA GLN A 27 -10.35 14.70 0.97
C GLN A 27 -8.85 14.82 0.79
N GLN A 28 -8.08 13.80 1.22
CA GLN A 28 -6.65 13.77 1.00
C GLN A 28 -6.30 13.69 -0.49
N TYR A 29 -7.00 12.83 -1.24
CA TYR A 29 -6.83 12.72 -2.69
C TYR A 29 -7.08 14.07 -3.38
N ASP A 30 -8.19 14.74 -3.09
CA ASP A 30 -8.52 16.05 -3.66
C ASP A 30 -7.48 17.11 -3.28
N SER A 31 -7.03 17.11 -2.03
CA SER A 31 -6.00 18.04 -1.55
C SER A 31 -4.66 17.81 -2.25
N LEU A 32 -4.33 16.54 -2.55
CA LEU A 32 -3.14 16.19 -3.32
C LEU A 32 -3.27 16.63 -4.78
N GLN A 33 -4.44 16.45 -5.41
CA GLN A 33 -4.70 16.89 -6.80
C GLN A 33 -4.65 18.41 -6.93
N GLN A 34 -5.18 19.13 -5.94
CA GLN A 34 -5.19 20.60 -5.90
C GLN A 34 -3.86 21.19 -5.41
N LEU A 35 -2.83 20.37 -5.19
CA LEU A 35 -1.52 20.77 -4.66
C LEU A 35 -1.58 21.54 -3.33
N LYS A 36 -2.67 21.37 -2.56
CA LYS A 36 -2.86 21.98 -1.24
C LYS A 36 -1.99 21.33 -0.16
N THR A 37 -1.59 20.08 -0.38
CA THR A 37 -0.71 19.32 0.49
C THR A 37 0.23 18.45 -0.33
N ASN A 38 1.36 18.09 0.25
CA ASN A 38 2.27 17.06 -0.27
C ASN A 38 2.28 15.80 0.61
N GLN A 39 1.51 15.77 1.70
CA GLN A 39 1.37 14.59 2.53
C GLN A 39 0.60 13.51 1.76
N GLN A 40 1.25 12.40 1.44
CA GLN A 40 0.61 11.31 0.69
C GLN A 40 0.10 10.18 1.58
N ILE A 41 0.52 10.18 2.85
CA ILE A 41 0.32 9.06 3.77
C ILE A 41 -0.40 9.54 5.03
N PRO A 42 -1.74 9.67 5.01
CA PRO A 42 -2.54 9.69 6.22
C PRO A 42 -2.26 8.45 7.08
N LYS A 43 -2.25 8.65 8.40
CA LYS A 43 -2.08 7.60 9.40
C LYS A 43 -3.36 7.48 10.23
N PHE A 44 -3.93 6.29 10.33
CA PHE A 44 -5.10 6.00 11.14
C PHE A 44 -4.72 5.11 12.32
N ARG A 45 -5.19 5.46 13.52
CA ARG A 45 -4.99 4.65 14.74
C ARG A 45 -6.28 3.93 15.14
N SER A 46 -6.11 2.86 15.91
CA SER A 46 -7.22 2.06 16.46
C SER A 46 -8.07 1.39 15.37
N VAL A 47 -7.43 0.97 14.28
CA VAL A 47 -8.07 0.16 13.24
C VAL A 47 -7.95 -1.30 13.66
N ALA A 48 -9.05 -1.89 14.14
CA ALA A 48 -9.06 -3.30 14.49
C ALA A 48 -8.78 -4.18 13.26
N GLU A 49 -8.18 -5.35 13.46
CA GLU A 49 -7.79 -6.26 12.36
C GLU A 49 -8.98 -6.61 11.44
N LYS A 50 -10.15 -6.89 12.02
CA LYS A 50 -11.39 -7.15 11.27
C LYS A 50 -11.81 -6.00 10.35
N GLU A 51 -11.52 -4.75 10.75
CA GLU A 51 -11.83 -3.57 9.95
C GLU A 51 -10.82 -3.44 8.82
N PHE A 52 -9.54 -3.70 9.11
CA PHE A 52 -8.50 -3.75 8.07
C PHE A 52 -8.79 -4.83 7.02
N ASP A 53 -9.28 -6.00 7.42
CA ASP A 53 -9.68 -7.06 6.48
C ASP A 53 -10.78 -6.59 5.53
N ILE A 54 -11.78 -5.86 6.02
CA ILE A 54 -12.84 -5.27 5.18
C ILE A 54 -12.26 -4.21 4.21
N LEU A 55 -11.37 -3.36 4.71
CA LEU A 55 -10.75 -2.28 3.92
C LEU A 55 -9.80 -2.81 2.84
N SER A 56 -9.15 -3.96 3.07
CA SER A 56 -8.15 -4.56 2.17
C SER A 56 -8.70 -5.64 1.25
N ALA A 57 -9.87 -6.22 1.54
CA ALA A 57 -10.50 -7.26 0.74
C ALA A 57 -10.76 -6.82 -0.71
N ASP A 58 -10.24 -7.58 -1.68
CA ASP A 58 -10.25 -7.20 -3.11
C ASP A 58 -11.66 -7.06 -3.71
N ASP A 59 -12.62 -7.85 -3.23
CA ASP A 59 -14.01 -7.88 -3.68
C ASP A 59 -14.85 -6.73 -3.11
N THR A 60 -14.54 -6.29 -1.89
CA THR A 60 -15.28 -5.23 -1.19
C THR A 60 -14.49 -3.93 -1.02
N ARG A 61 -13.29 -3.82 -1.59
CA ARG A 61 -12.38 -2.69 -1.37
C ARG A 61 -13.07 -1.36 -1.70
N PRO A 62 -13.23 -0.47 -0.72
CA PRO A 62 -14.05 0.72 -0.91
C PRO A 62 -13.36 1.81 -1.76
N CYS A 63 -12.02 1.78 -1.86
CA CYS A 63 -11.26 2.65 -2.76
C CYS A 63 -9.99 1.98 -3.32
N LYS A 64 -9.85 1.99 -4.66
CA LYS A 64 -8.70 1.40 -5.38
C LYS A 64 -7.51 2.37 -5.54
N PHE A 65 -7.72 3.66 -5.30
CA PHE A 65 -6.69 4.72 -5.41
C PHE A 65 -5.82 4.86 -4.15
N VAL A 66 -6.00 3.99 -3.16
CA VAL A 66 -5.16 3.93 -1.97
C VAL A 66 -4.44 2.59 -1.90
N LYS A 67 -3.26 2.57 -1.27
CA LYS A 67 -2.55 1.35 -0.86
C LYS A 67 -2.45 1.33 0.66
N LEU A 68 -2.67 0.17 1.26
CA LEU A 68 -2.75 0.01 2.70
C LEU A 68 -1.47 -0.65 3.24
N GLN A 69 -1.01 -0.16 4.38
CA GLN A 69 -0.03 -0.86 5.22
C GLN A 69 -0.53 -0.86 6.66
N TYR A 70 -0.61 -2.03 7.26
CA TYR A 70 -1.20 -2.21 8.58
C TYR A 70 -0.20 -2.81 9.54
N HIS A 71 -0.07 -2.22 10.73
CA HIS A 71 0.76 -2.78 11.80
C HIS A 71 -0.14 -3.51 12.80
N LEU A 72 -0.01 -4.84 12.85
CA LEU A 72 -0.86 -5.73 13.65
C LEU A 72 -0.91 -5.32 15.14
N ARG A 73 0.26 -5.12 15.77
CA ARG A 73 0.33 -4.87 17.22
C ARG A 73 -0.16 -3.50 17.67
N THR A 74 -0.03 -2.48 16.84
CA THR A 74 -0.35 -1.09 17.21
C THR A 74 -1.66 -0.62 16.60
N GLU A 75 -2.34 -1.46 15.81
CA GLU A 75 -3.56 -1.13 15.10
C GLU A 75 -3.42 0.17 14.27
N LEU A 76 -2.23 0.36 13.69
CA LEU A 76 -1.87 1.53 12.91
C LEU A 76 -2.03 1.20 11.42
N LEU A 77 -2.90 1.94 10.75
CA LEU A 77 -3.10 1.84 9.31
C LEU A 77 -2.48 3.06 8.62
N LEU A 78 -1.51 2.81 7.75
CA LEU A 78 -0.94 3.80 6.84
C LEU A 78 -1.64 3.68 5.49
N VAL A 79 -2.12 4.81 4.98
CA VAL A 79 -2.90 4.86 3.74
C VAL A 79 -2.12 5.67 2.73
N LYS A 80 -1.47 5.04 1.76
CA LYS A 80 -0.80 5.74 0.67
C LYS A 80 -1.83 6.13 -0.38
N VAL A 81 -2.11 7.42 -0.51
CA VAL A 81 -3.01 7.97 -1.53
C VAL A 81 -2.21 8.26 -2.79
N THR A 82 -2.53 7.61 -3.91
CA THR A 82 -1.78 7.77 -5.16
C THR A 82 -2.35 8.93 -5.99
N ARG A 83 -1.45 9.80 -6.48
CA ARG A 83 -1.81 10.93 -7.35
C ARG A 83 -2.01 10.44 -8.79
N GLY A 84 -3.24 10.05 -9.12
CA GLY A 84 -3.70 9.88 -10.50
C GLY A 84 -2.96 8.81 -11.33
N TRP A 85 -3.15 8.90 -12.65
CA TRP A 85 -2.69 7.92 -13.65
C TRP A 85 -1.17 7.84 -13.82
N ASP A 86 -0.43 8.88 -13.43
CA ASP A 86 1.02 8.91 -13.57
C ASP A 86 1.72 7.86 -12.72
N HIS A 87 1.18 7.57 -11.53
CA HIS A 87 1.68 6.52 -10.64
C HIS A 87 1.54 5.14 -11.30
N GLU A 88 0.36 4.84 -11.84
CA GLU A 88 0.09 3.56 -12.52
C GLU A 88 0.92 3.41 -13.80
N ASN A 89 1.07 4.48 -14.58
CA ASN A 89 1.94 4.50 -15.76
C ASN A 89 3.41 4.25 -15.38
N LEU A 90 3.88 4.88 -14.29
CA LEU A 90 5.24 4.68 -13.81
C LEU A 90 5.45 3.25 -13.32
N ILE A 91 4.51 2.68 -12.55
CA ILE A 91 4.55 1.28 -12.14
C ILE A 91 4.65 0.37 -13.37
N PHE A 92 3.79 0.58 -14.37
CA PHE A 92 3.78 -0.21 -15.59
C PHE A 92 5.12 -0.15 -16.34
N LEU A 93 5.70 1.05 -16.48
CA LEU A 93 7.00 1.23 -17.14
C LEU A 93 8.13 0.53 -16.37
N VAL A 94 8.15 0.67 -15.04
CA VAL A 94 9.13 -0.01 -14.18
C VAL A 94 8.97 -1.53 -14.28
N GLN A 95 7.73 -2.03 -14.25
CA GLN A 95 7.46 -3.45 -14.41
C GLN A 95 8.01 -3.98 -15.74
N LYS A 96 7.76 -3.26 -16.85
CA LYS A 96 8.29 -3.64 -18.17
C LYS A 96 9.82 -3.67 -18.21
N LEU A 97 10.50 -2.76 -17.50
CA LEU A 97 11.95 -2.77 -17.44
C LEU A 97 12.47 -3.97 -16.65
N ILE A 98 11.86 -4.29 -15.51
CA ILE A 98 12.23 -5.46 -14.70
C ILE A 98 11.96 -6.75 -15.47
N ASP A 99 10.78 -6.90 -16.07
CA ASP A 99 10.41 -8.09 -16.86
C ASP A 99 11.41 -8.32 -18.01
N LYS A 100 11.85 -7.25 -18.70
CA LYS A 100 12.90 -7.35 -19.72
C LYS A 100 14.22 -7.90 -19.16
N GLN A 101 14.63 -7.46 -17.96
CA GLN A 101 15.85 -7.97 -17.33
C GLN A 101 15.69 -9.43 -16.89
N LEU A 102 14.54 -9.80 -16.33
CA LEU A 102 14.26 -11.19 -15.94
C LEU A 102 14.27 -12.13 -17.15
N ILE A 103 13.72 -11.69 -18.29
CA ILE A 103 13.80 -12.43 -19.56
C ILE A 103 15.25 -12.54 -20.04
N ALA A 104 16.03 -11.45 -20.00
CA ALA A 104 17.44 -11.46 -20.40
C ALA A 104 18.31 -12.39 -19.53
N MET A 105 17.90 -12.61 -18.27
CA MET A 105 18.53 -13.54 -17.33
C MET A 105 18.00 -14.98 -17.44
N ASP A 106 17.11 -15.27 -18.39
CA ASP A 106 16.45 -16.58 -18.58
C ASP A 106 15.64 -17.07 -17.35
N VAL A 107 15.17 -16.14 -16.52
CA VAL A 107 14.34 -16.42 -15.33
C VAL A 107 12.94 -15.83 -15.44
N GLY A 108 12.60 -15.17 -16.56
CA GLY A 108 11.30 -14.53 -16.76
C GLY A 108 10.11 -15.49 -16.59
N LEU A 109 10.23 -16.73 -17.09
CA LEU A 109 9.18 -17.77 -16.93
C LEU A 109 9.13 -18.35 -15.51
N GLN A 110 10.14 -18.10 -14.68
CA GLN A 110 10.26 -18.54 -13.29
C GLN A 110 9.85 -17.43 -12.30
N CYS A 111 9.28 -16.33 -12.78
CA CYS A 111 8.79 -15.23 -11.97
C CYS A 111 7.33 -14.93 -12.31
N LEU A 112 6.49 -14.82 -11.30
CA LEU A 112 5.13 -14.32 -11.39
C LEU A 112 5.12 -12.84 -11.00
N THR A 113 4.55 -11.99 -11.84
CA THR A 113 4.31 -10.58 -11.53
C THR A 113 2.92 -10.43 -10.93
N LEU A 114 2.84 -9.91 -9.71
CA LEU A 114 1.61 -9.70 -8.97
C LEU A 114 1.38 -8.19 -8.76
N GLY A 115 0.16 -7.74 -9.06
CA GLY A 115 -0.19 -6.31 -9.05
C GLY A 115 -0.11 -5.71 -7.66
N PHE A 116 -0.73 -6.29 -6.64
CA PHE A 116 -0.79 -5.72 -5.28
C PHE A 116 -1.00 -6.81 -4.21
N PRO A 117 -0.14 -7.83 -4.11
CA PRO A 117 -0.37 -8.91 -3.15
C PRO A 117 -0.29 -8.41 -1.71
N ARG A 118 -1.25 -8.81 -0.87
CA ARG A 118 -1.15 -8.67 0.58
C ARG A 118 0.06 -9.50 1.05
N ASN A 119 1.07 -8.84 1.57
CA ASN A 119 2.28 -9.48 2.09
C ASN A 119 2.46 -9.21 3.58
N GLU A 120 2.84 -10.23 4.32
CA GLU A 120 3.21 -10.14 5.73
C GLU A 120 4.73 -10.02 5.86
N LEU A 121 5.19 -9.00 6.58
CA LEU A 121 6.59 -8.73 6.84
C LEU A 121 6.77 -8.38 8.32
N GLY A 122 7.03 -9.39 9.14
CA GLY A 122 7.04 -9.24 10.59
C GLY A 122 5.66 -8.85 11.10
N ASP A 123 5.57 -7.77 11.88
CA ASP A 123 4.29 -7.26 12.40
C ASP A 123 3.51 -6.37 11.40
N TRP A 124 4.01 -6.23 10.17
CA TRP A 124 3.39 -5.41 9.13
C TRP A 124 2.72 -6.25 8.05
N ILE A 125 1.53 -5.84 7.67
CA ILE A 125 0.87 -6.23 6.43
C ILE A 125 1.04 -5.09 5.44
N LYS A 126 1.50 -5.37 4.22
CA LYS A 126 1.77 -4.36 3.20
C LYS A 126 1.20 -4.75 1.85
N GLU A 127 0.73 -3.75 1.12
CA GLU A 127 0.38 -3.85 -0.29
C GLU A 127 1.45 -3.13 -1.14
N PRO A 128 2.39 -3.88 -1.76
CA PRO A 128 3.38 -3.27 -2.65
C PRO A 128 2.72 -2.86 -3.97
N ASP A 129 3.31 -1.87 -4.64
CA ASP A 129 2.85 -1.39 -5.95
C ASP A 129 3.03 -2.43 -7.08
N ALA A 130 3.98 -3.37 -6.90
CA ALA A 130 4.23 -4.52 -7.75
C ALA A 130 5.06 -5.53 -6.96
N CYS A 131 4.92 -6.82 -7.27
CA CYS A 131 5.73 -7.87 -6.66
C CYS A 131 6.13 -8.92 -7.72
N TRP A 132 7.38 -9.38 -7.64
CA TRP A 132 7.84 -10.56 -8.37
C TRP A 132 8.09 -11.67 -7.36
N ALA A 133 7.44 -12.81 -7.59
CA ALA A 133 7.59 -13.98 -6.74
C ALA A 133 7.94 -15.20 -7.60
N ARG A 134 8.62 -16.19 -7.02
CA ARG A 134 8.75 -17.48 -7.68
C ARG A 134 7.40 -18.20 -7.68
N PRO A 135 7.00 -18.88 -8.77
CA PRO A 135 5.86 -19.78 -8.75
C PRO A 135 6.03 -20.82 -7.64
N ILE A 136 4.95 -21.13 -6.93
CA ILE A 136 4.97 -22.08 -5.80
C ILE A 136 5.22 -23.54 -6.24
N ASN A 137 5.32 -23.82 -7.54
CA ASN A 137 5.57 -25.17 -8.04
C ASN A 137 7.06 -25.45 -8.27
N GLN A 138 7.78 -25.84 -7.22
CA GLN A 138 8.83 -26.87 -7.28
C GLN A 138 8.95 -27.57 -5.92
N LEU A 139 7.97 -28.42 -5.60
CA LEU A 139 8.27 -29.66 -4.88
C LEU A 139 8.88 -30.60 -5.92
N VAL A 140 10.21 -30.71 -5.92
CA VAL A 140 10.94 -31.86 -6.47
C VAL A 140 11.32 -32.73 -5.28
#